data_AF-A0A936IX79-F1
#
_entry.id   AF-A0A936IX79-F1
#
_cell.length_a   1.000
_cell.length_b   1.000
_cell.length_c   1.000
_cell.angle_alpha   90.00
_cell.angle_beta   90.00
_cell.angle_gamma   90.00
#
_symmetry.space_group_name_H-M   'P 1'
#
loop_
_entity.id
_entity.type
_entity.pdbx_description
1 polymer ?
#
loop_
_entity_poly.entity_id
_entity_poly.type
_entity_poly.pdbx_seq_one_letter_code
_entity_poly.pdbx_strand_id
1 'polypeptide(L)'
;MPQQIEKTAIGKAAIVTAAGGRDRRSRTARPFWLPASGFYMLAIAASGGTFFLVWGILHDGRDETPWIGAGLAASIVLGSAVFLREIILRNARERQVIEQRMLDRTLRGVRAAHPGVGTAHKITLEQNAQMLRHIEKKSEAARMFGKLPEGHREVFDLCDEYLAAISRELPNVAIGSPRIAAFKNGERVVREVHRFHMMQWAEIESRALSLESSKRVKVAEKIESAGRAVDIVDAALSHYPDEPALIESRTVLAEVISSLEVSSLVEKAERAEKRSNLKRALVHYRHALGLVQTGFAGTEDDRAPYERITREIARLESMLEGPTSETEVRDV
;
A
#
# COMPACT_ATOMS: atom_id res chain seq x y z
N MET A 1 12.08 -26.78 57.53
CA MET A 1 11.73 -25.60 58.34
C MET A 1 11.45 -24.44 57.40
N PRO A 2 10.18 -23.98 57.31
CA PRO A 2 9.78 -22.91 56.42
C PRO A 2 9.88 -21.56 57.14
N GLN A 3 10.38 -20.53 56.46
CA GLN A 3 10.19 -19.15 56.89
C GLN A 3 9.15 -18.48 55.99
N GLN A 4 8.08 -18.09 56.66
CA GLN A 4 7.00 -17.24 56.18
C GLN A 4 7.51 -15.79 56.10
N ILE A 5 7.25 -15.12 54.98
CA ILE A 5 7.14 -13.65 54.88
C ILE A 5 5.94 -13.43 53.95
N GLU A 6 4.75 -13.26 54.51
CA GLU A 6 4.14 -12.00 54.94
C GLU A 6 3.35 -11.36 53.79
N LYS A 7 2.03 -11.39 53.99
CA LYS A 7 1.00 -10.85 53.12
C LYS A 7 0.94 -9.34 53.33
N THR A 8 0.98 -8.57 52.26
CA THR A 8 0.43 -7.21 52.26
C THR A 8 -0.54 -7.08 51.10
N ALA A 9 -1.82 -7.10 51.47
CA ALA A 9 -2.91 -6.57 50.67
C ALA A 9 -2.76 -5.04 50.61
N ILE A 10 -3.01 -4.45 49.43
CA ILE A 10 -3.63 -3.14 49.18
C ILE A 10 -3.73 -3.01 47.66
N GLY A 11 -4.93 -2.79 47.12
CA GLY A 11 -5.06 -2.64 45.67
C GLY A 11 -6.48 -2.47 45.14
N LYS A 12 -7.20 -1.48 45.67
CA LYS A 12 -8.21 -0.64 45.00
C LYS A 12 -9.04 -1.26 43.86
N ALA A 13 -10.34 -1.36 44.15
CA ALA A 13 -11.39 -1.32 43.16
C ALA A 13 -11.21 -0.12 42.20
N ALA A 14 -11.15 -0.41 40.90
CA ALA A 14 -11.36 0.56 39.84
C ALA A 14 -12.35 -0.04 38.84
N ILE A 15 -13.59 0.42 38.98
CA ILE A 15 -14.64 0.37 37.99
C ILE A 15 -14.10 1.08 36.75
N VAL A 16 -13.89 0.33 35.66
CA VAL A 16 -13.67 0.89 34.33
C VAL A 16 -14.78 0.39 33.41
N THR A 17 -15.83 1.22 33.42
CA THR A 17 -16.67 1.62 32.30
C THR A 17 -16.36 0.94 30.96
N ALA A 18 -17.26 0.06 30.54
CA ALA A 18 -17.39 -0.41 29.17
C ALA A 18 -17.67 0.79 28.25
N ALA A 19 -16.63 1.29 27.58
CA ALA A 19 -16.73 2.30 26.55
C ALA A 19 -17.03 1.62 25.21
N GLY A 20 -18.12 2.05 24.59
CA GLY A 20 -18.70 1.42 23.42
C GLY A 20 -17.76 1.30 22.22
N GLY A 21 -17.70 0.08 21.69
CA GLY A 21 -17.20 -0.19 20.34
C GLY A 21 -18.02 0.59 19.32
N ARG A 22 -17.46 1.70 18.84
CA ARG A 22 -17.93 2.37 17.63
C ARG A 22 -17.44 1.55 16.45
N ASP A 23 -18.30 0.64 15.99
CA ASP A 23 -18.26 0.02 14.67
C ASP A 23 -18.26 1.12 13.58
N ARG A 24 -17.08 1.65 13.25
CA ARG A 24 -16.86 2.33 11.97
C ARG A 24 -16.65 1.26 10.91
N ARG A 25 -17.74 0.57 10.55
CA ARG A 25 -17.86 -0.05 9.23
C ARG A 25 -17.82 1.08 8.21
N SER A 26 -16.62 1.39 7.71
CA SER A 26 -16.45 2.12 6.47
C SER A 26 -17.16 1.31 5.39
N ARG A 27 -18.40 1.72 5.07
CA ARG A 27 -19.05 1.35 3.81
C ARG A 27 -18.11 1.84 2.72
N THR A 28 -17.27 0.95 2.23
CA THR A 28 -16.60 1.11 0.94
C THR A 28 -17.70 1.35 -0.07
N ALA A 29 -17.84 2.61 -0.47
CA ALA A 29 -18.75 3.01 -1.52
C ALA A 29 -18.36 2.19 -2.74
N ARG A 30 -19.20 1.22 -3.11
CA ARG A 30 -19.03 0.50 -4.36
C ARG A 30 -18.97 1.57 -5.46
N PRO A 31 -17.90 1.63 -6.27
CA PRO A 31 -17.85 2.60 -7.35
C PRO A 31 -19.11 2.38 -8.20
N PHE A 32 -19.93 3.43 -8.30
CA PHE A 32 -21.19 3.39 -9.03
C PHE A 32 -20.86 3.24 -10.52
N TRP A 33 -20.75 2.00 -10.97
CA TRP A 33 -20.65 1.68 -12.39
C TRP A 33 -22.03 1.92 -13.00
N LEU A 34 -22.14 2.97 -13.81
CA LEU A 34 -23.30 3.16 -14.67
C LEU A 34 -23.46 1.89 -15.53
N PRO A 35 -24.66 1.29 -15.61
CA PRO A 35 -24.91 0.20 -16.52
C PRO A 35 -24.48 0.59 -17.94
N ALA A 36 -24.01 -0.40 -18.71
CA ALA A 36 -23.40 -0.17 -20.02
C ALA A 36 -24.22 0.77 -20.92
N SER A 37 -25.55 0.62 -20.86
CA SER A 37 -26.53 1.46 -21.53
C SER A 37 -26.49 2.93 -21.08
N GLY A 38 -26.44 3.20 -19.77
CA GLY A 38 -26.41 4.56 -19.23
C GLY A 38 -25.20 5.36 -19.69
N PHE A 39 -24.03 4.73 -19.76
CA PHE A 39 -22.82 5.38 -20.28
C PHE A 39 -22.96 5.74 -21.77
N TYR A 40 -23.45 4.84 -22.62
CA TYR A 40 -23.59 5.11 -24.05
C TYR A 40 -24.64 6.18 -24.32
N MET A 41 -25.75 6.19 -23.58
CA MET A 41 -26.76 7.25 -23.69
C MET A 41 -26.19 8.61 -23.31
N LEU A 42 -25.37 8.67 -22.24
CA LEU A 42 -24.71 9.91 -21.83
C LEU A 42 -23.66 10.37 -22.87
N ALA A 43 -22.90 9.44 -23.44
CA ALA A 43 -21.92 9.75 -24.48
C ALA A 43 -22.60 10.27 -25.77
N ILE A 44 -23.72 9.66 -26.18
CA ILE A 44 -24.52 10.12 -27.33
C ILE A 44 -25.13 11.50 -27.03
N ALA A 45 -25.69 11.71 -25.84
CA ALA A 45 -26.26 13.00 -25.46
C ALA A 45 -25.19 14.10 -25.41
N ALA A 46 -24.01 13.81 -24.86
CA ALA A 46 -22.88 14.73 -24.84
C ALA A 46 -22.39 15.07 -26.27
N SER A 47 -22.23 14.06 -27.12
CA SER A 47 -21.84 14.23 -28.53
C SER A 47 -22.86 15.06 -29.31
N GLY A 48 -24.16 14.79 -29.11
CA GLY A 48 -25.24 15.58 -29.71
C GLY A 48 -25.25 17.03 -29.21
N GLY A 49 -25.03 17.26 -27.91
CA GLY A 49 -24.87 18.60 -27.35
C GLY A 49 -23.69 19.35 -27.96
N THR A 50 -22.55 18.69 -28.13
CA THR A 50 -21.38 19.27 -28.81
C THR A 50 -21.69 19.59 -30.27
N PHE A 51 -22.41 18.72 -30.98
CA PHE A 51 -22.83 18.97 -32.37
C PHE A 51 -23.64 20.27 -32.48
N PHE A 52 -24.71 20.43 -31.68
CA PHE A 52 -25.54 21.62 -31.74
C PHE A 52 -24.80 22.89 -31.31
N LEU A 53 -23.90 22.79 -30.33
CA LEU A 53 -23.08 23.91 -29.88
C LEU A 53 -22.10 24.38 -30.97
N VAL A 54 -21.36 23.45 -31.58
CA VAL A 54 -20.41 23.77 -32.66
C VAL A 54 -21.16 24.25 -33.90
N TRP A 55 -22.26 23.60 -34.26
CA TRP A 55 -23.10 24.03 -35.37
C TRP A 55 -23.63 25.45 -35.16
N GLY A 56 -24.15 25.79 -33.98
CA GLY A 56 -24.63 27.14 -33.67
C GLY A 56 -23.53 28.21 -33.81
N ILE A 57 -22.32 27.92 -33.34
CA ILE A 57 -21.18 28.85 -33.47
C ILE A 57 -20.78 29.04 -34.94
N LEU A 58 -20.72 27.97 -35.74
CA LEU A 58 -20.32 28.07 -37.15
C LEU A 58 -21.44 28.62 -38.04
N HIS A 59 -22.72 28.43 -37.66
CA HIS A 59 -23.84 28.88 -38.47
C HIS A 59 -23.90 30.42 -38.59
N ASP A 60 -23.49 31.14 -37.55
CA ASP A 60 -23.38 32.60 -37.58
C ASP A 60 -22.18 33.10 -38.43
N GLY A 61 -21.22 32.22 -38.73
CA GLY A 61 -19.95 32.55 -39.40
C GLY A 61 -19.98 32.67 -40.92
N ARG A 62 -21.14 32.51 -41.58
CA ARG A 62 -21.29 32.40 -43.06
C ARG A 62 -20.55 31.22 -43.72
N ASP A 63 -20.12 30.23 -42.96
CA ASP A 63 -19.58 29.00 -43.56
C ASP A 63 -20.68 28.28 -44.36
N GLU A 64 -20.38 27.85 -45.58
CA GLU A 64 -21.37 27.21 -46.46
C GLU A 64 -21.74 25.78 -46.01
N THR A 65 -20.94 25.17 -45.12
CA THR A 65 -21.11 23.77 -44.69
C THR A 65 -20.84 23.52 -43.19
N PRO A 66 -21.51 24.23 -42.27
CA PRO A 66 -21.23 24.19 -40.84
C PRO A 66 -21.50 22.82 -40.18
N TRP A 67 -22.34 21.99 -40.81
CA TRP A 67 -22.65 20.63 -40.32
C TRP A 67 -21.47 19.67 -40.43
N ILE A 68 -20.53 19.89 -41.37
CA ILE A 68 -19.35 19.01 -41.54
C ILE A 68 -18.41 19.16 -40.35
N GLY A 69 -18.07 20.41 -40.00
CA GLY A 69 -17.22 20.71 -38.83
C GLY A 69 -17.85 20.25 -37.52
N ALA A 70 -19.15 20.49 -37.34
CA ALA A 70 -19.90 20.02 -36.18
C ALA A 70 -19.93 18.47 -36.08
N GLY A 71 -20.13 17.78 -37.20
CA GLY A 71 -20.14 16.32 -37.26
C GLY A 71 -18.78 15.70 -36.91
N LEU A 72 -17.68 16.32 -37.36
CA LEU A 72 -16.32 15.87 -37.02
C LEU A 72 -16.05 16.04 -35.52
N ALA A 73 -16.38 17.19 -34.95
CA ALA A 73 -16.21 17.45 -33.52
C ALA A 73 -17.01 16.46 -32.66
N ALA A 74 -18.27 16.22 -33.01
CA ALA A 74 -19.12 15.25 -32.33
C ALA A 74 -18.57 13.81 -32.40
N SER A 75 -17.99 13.43 -33.53
CA SER A 75 -17.36 12.11 -33.74
C SER A 75 -16.11 11.91 -32.88
N ILE A 76 -15.29 12.95 -32.71
CA ILE A 76 -14.10 12.90 -31.82
C ILE A 76 -14.52 12.72 -30.36
N VAL A 77 -15.54 13.45 -29.90
CA VAL A 77 -16.09 13.30 -28.54
C VAL A 77 -16.60 11.87 -28.33
N LEU A 78 -17.34 11.32 -29.29
CA LEU A 78 -17.85 9.96 -29.17
C LEU A 78 -16.71 8.92 -29.16
N GLY A 79 -15.72 9.06 -30.03
CA GLY A 79 -14.55 8.18 -30.09
C GLY A 79 -13.72 8.20 -28.79
N SER A 80 -13.43 9.40 -28.28
CA SER A 80 -12.71 9.56 -27.01
C SER A 80 -13.46 8.94 -25.82
N ALA A 81 -14.79 9.05 -25.76
CA ALA A 81 -15.59 8.42 -24.72
C ALA A 81 -15.49 6.88 -24.77
N VAL A 82 -15.49 6.28 -25.97
CA VAL A 82 -15.29 4.83 -26.14
C VAL A 82 -13.88 4.40 -25.69
N PHE A 83 -12.84 5.13 -26.08
CA PHE A 83 -11.47 4.85 -25.65
C PHE A 83 -11.29 4.97 -24.13
N LEU A 84 -11.84 6.02 -23.52
CA LEU A 84 -11.80 6.23 -22.08
C LEU A 84 -12.45 5.06 -21.33
N ARG A 85 -13.61 4.59 -21.84
CA ARG A 85 -14.29 3.44 -21.27
C ARG A 85 -13.46 2.16 -21.37
N GLU A 86 -12.79 1.92 -22.48
CA GLU A 86 -11.94 0.73 -22.66
C GLU A 86 -10.76 0.75 -21.67
N ILE A 87 -10.11 1.90 -21.48
CA ILE A 87 -9.00 2.06 -20.53
C ILE A 87 -9.48 1.82 -19.10
N ILE A 88 -10.62 2.40 -18.71
CA ILE A 88 -11.19 2.22 -17.37
C ILE A 88 -11.60 0.76 -17.14
N LEU A 89 -12.24 0.13 -18.12
CA LEU A 89 -12.63 -1.28 -18.05
C LEU A 89 -11.41 -2.21 -17.95
N ARG A 90 -10.33 -1.92 -18.68
CA ARG A 90 -9.09 -2.70 -18.62
C ARG A 90 -8.46 -2.63 -17.24
N ASN A 91 -8.32 -1.43 -16.67
CA ASN A 91 -7.81 -1.25 -15.30
C ASN A 91 -8.73 -1.88 -14.24
N ALA A 92 -10.04 -1.78 -14.41
CA ALA A 92 -10.99 -2.38 -13.48
C ALA A 92 -10.98 -3.91 -13.56
N ARG A 93 -10.81 -4.48 -14.76
CA ARG A 93 -10.68 -5.92 -14.97
C ARG A 93 -9.39 -6.46 -14.34
N GLU A 94 -8.27 -5.73 -14.46
CA GLU A 94 -7.03 -6.10 -13.80
C GLU A 94 -7.18 -6.11 -12.28
N ARG A 95 -7.84 -5.11 -11.70
CA ARG A 95 -8.17 -5.08 -10.27
C ARG A 95 -9.10 -6.22 -9.86
N GLN A 96 -10.15 -6.49 -10.63
CA GLN A 96 -11.08 -7.59 -10.35
C GLN A 96 -10.42 -8.96 -10.49
N VAL A 97 -9.48 -9.14 -11.41
CA VAL A 97 -8.72 -10.39 -11.53
C VAL A 97 -7.81 -10.58 -10.31
N ILE A 98 -7.22 -9.51 -9.78
CA ILE A 98 -6.41 -9.58 -8.54
C ILE A 98 -7.31 -9.91 -7.34
N GLU A 99 -8.45 -9.21 -7.19
CA GLU A 99 -9.42 -9.48 -6.13
C GLU A 99 -10.05 -10.89 -6.24
N GLN A 100 -10.35 -11.35 -7.46
CA GLN A 100 -10.81 -12.72 -7.71
C GLN A 100 -9.74 -13.74 -7.41
N ARG A 101 -8.45 -13.48 -7.71
CA ARG A 101 -7.35 -14.37 -7.32
C ARG A 101 -7.19 -14.43 -5.81
N MET A 102 -7.35 -13.31 -5.11
CA MET A 102 -7.33 -13.28 -3.64
C MET A 102 -8.53 -14.03 -3.06
N LEU A 103 -9.74 -13.80 -3.59
CA LEU A 103 -10.95 -14.48 -3.16
C LEU A 103 -10.89 -15.97 -3.50
N ASP A 104 -10.41 -16.36 -4.68
CA ASP A 104 -10.18 -17.76 -5.05
C ASP A 104 -9.11 -18.39 -4.17
N ARG A 105 -8.10 -17.64 -3.72
CA ARG A 105 -7.09 -18.13 -2.77
C ARG A 105 -7.69 -18.33 -1.37
N THR A 106 -8.47 -17.37 -0.88
CA THR A 106 -9.21 -17.48 0.39
C THR A 106 -10.26 -18.59 0.32
N LEU A 107 -10.99 -18.70 -0.78
CA LEU A 107 -11.99 -19.74 -1.01
C LEU A 107 -11.34 -21.09 -1.27
N ARG A 108 -10.16 -21.20 -1.89
CA ARG A 108 -9.39 -22.46 -1.92
C ARG A 108 -8.96 -22.85 -0.51
N GLY A 109 -8.56 -21.91 0.34
CA GLY A 109 -8.30 -22.16 1.77
C GLY A 109 -9.54 -22.64 2.52
N VAL A 110 -10.71 -22.03 2.30
CA VAL A 110 -11.99 -22.39 2.94
C VAL A 110 -12.59 -23.68 2.36
N ARG A 111 -12.45 -23.92 1.06
CA ARG A 111 -12.90 -25.14 0.37
C ARG A 111 -11.94 -26.31 0.62
N ALA A 112 -10.68 -26.04 0.98
CA ALA A 112 -9.75 -27.00 1.58
C ALA A 112 -10.00 -27.24 3.08
N ALA A 113 -10.67 -26.32 3.79
CA ALA A 113 -11.11 -26.51 5.17
C ALA A 113 -12.46 -27.24 5.30
N HIS A 114 -13.26 -27.27 4.22
CA HIS A 114 -14.45 -28.10 4.10
C HIS A 114 -14.47 -28.94 2.81
N PRO A 115 -13.63 -29.97 2.68
CA PRO A 115 -14.08 -31.17 2.02
C PRO A 115 -15.07 -31.84 2.98
N GLY A 116 -16.28 -32.13 2.49
CA GLY A 116 -17.23 -32.91 3.26
C GLY A 116 -16.58 -34.16 3.84
N VAL A 117 -16.86 -34.41 5.11
CA VAL A 117 -17.09 -35.73 5.71
C VAL A 117 -16.58 -36.90 4.84
N GLY A 118 -15.42 -37.47 5.19
CA GLY A 118 -15.22 -38.91 4.99
C GLY A 118 -13.82 -39.42 4.67
N THR A 119 -12.96 -38.70 3.95
CA THR A 119 -11.63 -39.24 3.63
C THR A 119 -10.56 -38.16 3.60
N ALA A 120 -9.82 -38.01 4.69
CA ALA A 120 -8.52 -37.34 4.67
C ALA A 120 -7.67 -38.03 3.60
N HIS A 121 -7.45 -37.34 2.47
CA HIS A 121 -6.66 -37.88 1.38
C HIS A 121 -5.20 -37.89 1.85
N LYS A 122 -4.79 -39.01 2.45
CA LYS A 122 -3.46 -39.22 3.01
C LYS A 122 -2.43 -38.91 1.92
N ILE A 123 -1.53 -37.97 2.18
CA ILE A 123 -0.44 -37.68 1.26
C ILE A 123 0.46 -38.92 1.18
N THR A 124 0.54 -39.49 -0.01
CA THR A 124 1.43 -40.63 -0.29
C THR A 124 2.87 -40.14 -0.49
N LEU A 125 3.85 -41.05 -0.35
CA LEU A 125 5.25 -40.72 -0.62
C LEU A 125 5.46 -40.22 -2.06
N GLU A 126 4.73 -40.80 -3.02
CA GLU A 126 4.81 -40.42 -4.43
C GLU A 126 4.23 -39.03 -4.68
N GLN A 127 3.08 -38.71 -4.09
CA GLN A 127 2.50 -37.37 -4.14
C GLN A 127 3.44 -36.33 -3.50
N ASN A 128 4.06 -36.66 -2.37
CA ASN A 128 5.06 -35.79 -1.73
C ASN A 128 6.25 -35.52 -2.68
N ALA A 129 6.80 -36.57 -3.29
CA ALA A 129 7.88 -36.43 -4.26
C ALA A 129 7.46 -35.64 -5.51
N GLN A 130 6.20 -35.77 -5.96
CA GLN A 130 5.66 -34.99 -7.06
C GLN A 130 5.53 -33.49 -6.71
N MET A 131 5.03 -33.16 -5.52
CA MET A 131 4.94 -31.78 -5.04
C MET A 131 6.33 -31.14 -4.94
N LEU A 132 7.31 -31.85 -4.37
CA LEU A 132 8.69 -31.38 -4.28
C LEU A 132 9.30 -31.11 -5.66
N ARG A 133 9.16 -32.04 -6.62
CA ARG A 133 9.63 -31.85 -8.00
C ARG A 133 8.94 -30.67 -8.69
N HIS A 134 7.65 -30.43 -8.40
CA HIS A 134 6.93 -29.29 -8.96
C HIS A 134 7.46 -27.96 -8.40
N ILE A 135 7.68 -27.88 -7.08
CA ILE A 135 8.29 -26.71 -6.43
C ILE A 135 9.70 -26.47 -6.99
N GLU A 136 10.52 -27.52 -7.10
CA GLU A 136 11.89 -27.45 -7.62
C GLU A 136 11.90 -26.90 -9.06
N LYS A 137 11.11 -27.49 -9.96
CA LYS A 137 11.02 -27.03 -11.36
C LYS A 137 10.56 -25.58 -11.47
N LYS A 138 9.60 -25.16 -10.65
CA LYS A 138 9.09 -23.77 -10.61
C LYS A 138 10.13 -22.81 -10.01
N SER A 139 10.83 -23.23 -8.96
CA SER A 139 11.95 -22.51 -8.35
C SER A 139 13.07 -22.28 -9.37
N GLU A 140 13.49 -23.31 -10.10
CA GLU A 140 14.50 -23.19 -11.16
C GLU A 140 14.05 -22.21 -12.25
N ALA A 141 12.81 -22.32 -12.71
CA ALA A 141 12.26 -21.37 -13.67
C ALA A 141 12.28 -19.92 -13.15
N ALA A 142 11.80 -19.68 -11.93
CA ALA A 142 11.82 -18.36 -11.32
C ALA A 142 13.24 -17.80 -11.17
N ARG A 143 14.22 -18.64 -10.79
CA ARG A 143 15.64 -18.26 -10.71
C ARG A 143 16.22 -17.87 -12.07
N MET A 144 15.86 -18.58 -13.15
CA MET A 144 16.26 -18.21 -14.51
C MET A 144 15.70 -16.85 -14.93
N PHE A 145 14.48 -16.52 -14.48
CA PHE A 145 13.82 -15.23 -14.74
C PHE A 145 13.97 -14.24 -13.57
N GLY A 146 15.07 -14.26 -12.82
CA GLY A 146 15.22 -13.62 -11.50
C GLY A 146 14.98 -12.11 -11.36
N LYS A 147 14.49 -11.43 -12.41
CA LYS A 147 13.99 -10.05 -12.37
C LYS A 147 12.46 -9.95 -12.33
N LEU A 148 11.74 -11.06 -12.49
CA LEU A 148 10.28 -11.09 -12.49
C LEU A 148 9.75 -11.42 -11.09
N PRO A 149 9.20 -10.44 -10.36
CA PRO A 149 8.73 -10.65 -8.99
C PRO A 149 7.58 -11.68 -8.93
N GLU A 150 6.75 -11.77 -9.97
CA GLU A 150 5.61 -12.69 -10.02
C GLU A 150 6.05 -14.15 -9.97
N GLY A 151 7.18 -14.49 -10.59
CA GLY A 151 7.74 -15.84 -10.55
C GLY A 151 8.14 -16.23 -9.13
N HIS A 152 8.83 -15.34 -8.42
CA HIS A 152 9.20 -15.58 -7.02
C HIS A 152 7.97 -15.69 -6.11
N ARG A 153 6.96 -14.84 -6.32
CA ARG A 153 5.71 -14.92 -5.53
C ARG A 153 4.96 -16.23 -5.75
N GLU A 154 4.89 -16.70 -7.00
CA GLU A 154 4.23 -17.98 -7.32
C GLU A 154 4.92 -19.16 -6.59
N VAL A 155 6.25 -19.22 -6.60
CA VAL A 155 6.99 -20.30 -5.91
C VAL A 155 6.80 -20.21 -4.39
N PHE A 156 6.86 -19.00 -3.83
CA PHE A 156 6.56 -18.79 -2.41
C PHE A 156 5.18 -19.35 -2.03
N ASP A 157 4.16 -19.04 -2.82
CA ASP A 157 2.79 -19.51 -2.59
C ASP A 157 2.70 -21.05 -2.66
N LEU A 158 3.39 -21.68 -3.62
CA LEU A 158 3.47 -23.15 -3.72
C LEU A 158 4.16 -23.79 -2.50
N CYS A 159 5.21 -23.14 -1.99
CA CYS A 159 5.89 -23.58 -0.78
C CYS A 159 4.98 -23.49 0.44
N ASP A 160 4.22 -22.39 0.58
CA ASP A 160 3.26 -22.21 1.68
C ASP A 160 2.15 -23.27 1.65
N GLU A 161 1.61 -23.57 0.47
CA GLU A 161 0.63 -24.64 0.27
C GLU A 161 1.19 -26.02 0.68
N TYR A 162 2.43 -26.32 0.30
CA TYR A 162 3.10 -27.57 0.68
C TYR A 162 3.34 -27.65 2.19
N LEU A 163 3.89 -26.60 2.81
CA LEU A 163 4.16 -26.56 4.25
C LEU A 163 2.87 -26.71 5.06
N ALA A 164 1.78 -26.07 4.61
CA ALA A 164 0.46 -26.21 5.20
C ALA A 164 -0.12 -27.63 5.03
N ALA A 165 0.14 -28.29 3.89
CA ALA A 165 -0.28 -29.67 3.68
C ALA A 165 0.47 -30.64 4.59
N ILE A 166 1.80 -30.49 4.71
CA ILE A 166 2.62 -31.33 5.58
C ILE A 166 2.29 -31.11 7.05
N SER A 167 2.07 -29.87 7.50
CA SER A 167 1.75 -29.60 8.91
C SER A 167 0.42 -30.23 9.35
N ARG A 168 -0.55 -30.37 8.43
CA ARG A 168 -1.80 -31.11 8.66
C ARG A 168 -1.62 -32.62 8.66
N GLU A 169 -0.76 -33.15 7.80
CA GLU A 169 -0.57 -34.61 7.67
C GLU A 169 0.36 -35.19 8.72
N LEU A 170 1.41 -34.48 9.12
CA LEU A 170 2.47 -34.98 9.99
C LEU A 170 1.96 -35.57 11.32
N PRO A 171 0.98 -34.95 12.03
CA PRO A 171 0.40 -35.51 13.26
C PRO A 171 -0.39 -36.81 13.05
N ASN A 172 -0.86 -37.06 11.82
CA ASN A 172 -1.68 -38.22 11.45
C ASN A 172 -0.85 -39.41 10.94
N VAL A 173 0.48 -39.26 10.87
CA VAL A 173 1.37 -40.33 10.41
C VAL A 173 1.73 -41.25 11.57
N ALA A 174 1.50 -42.56 11.38
CA ALA A 174 1.88 -43.58 12.36
C ALA A 174 3.38 -43.53 12.71
N ILE A 175 3.69 -43.69 14.00
CA ILE A 175 5.06 -43.76 14.51
C ILE A 175 5.81 -44.89 13.79
N GLY A 176 7.04 -44.60 13.33
CA GLY A 176 7.87 -45.54 12.56
C GLY A 176 7.56 -45.58 11.06
N SER A 177 6.60 -44.80 10.55
CA SER A 177 6.35 -44.72 9.11
C SER A 177 7.53 -44.04 8.39
N PRO A 178 8.00 -44.59 7.25
CA PRO A 178 9.03 -43.93 6.43
C PRO A 178 8.60 -42.54 5.91
N ARG A 179 7.30 -42.24 5.92
CA ARG A 179 6.74 -40.93 5.56
C ARG A 179 7.21 -39.81 6.47
N ILE A 180 7.44 -40.08 7.76
CA ILE A 180 7.88 -39.04 8.71
C ILE A 180 9.22 -38.46 8.28
N ALA A 181 10.18 -39.32 7.92
CA ALA A 181 11.51 -38.89 7.47
C ALA A 181 11.42 -38.10 6.16
N ALA A 182 10.63 -38.59 5.20
CA ALA A 182 10.41 -37.91 3.92
C ALA A 182 9.76 -36.52 4.08
N PHE A 183 8.72 -36.42 4.92
CA PHE A 183 8.03 -35.16 5.19
C PHE A 183 8.93 -34.15 5.91
N LYS A 184 9.67 -34.57 6.95
CA LYS A 184 10.61 -33.69 7.66
C LYS A 184 11.73 -33.19 6.76
N ASN A 185 12.28 -34.05 5.90
CA ASN A 185 13.31 -33.61 4.97
C ASN A 185 12.75 -32.65 3.93
N GLY A 186 11.57 -32.95 3.35
CA GLY A 186 10.91 -32.07 2.40
C GLY A 186 10.51 -30.73 3.03
N GLU A 187 10.04 -30.72 4.27
CA GLU A 187 9.74 -29.50 5.02
C GLU A 187 10.98 -28.61 5.17
N ARG A 188 12.12 -29.19 5.56
CA ARG A 188 13.38 -28.44 5.68
C ARG A 188 13.79 -27.81 4.33
N VAL A 189 13.79 -28.59 3.26
CA VAL A 189 14.15 -28.12 1.92
C VAL A 189 13.19 -27.02 1.45
N VAL A 190 11.88 -27.22 1.61
CA VAL A 190 10.88 -26.23 1.19
C VAL A 190 10.93 -24.96 2.03
N ARG A 191 11.25 -25.03 3.33
CA ARG A 191 11.44 -23.81 4.16
C ARG A 191 12.59 -22.94 3.65
N GLU A 192 13.69 -23.54 3.18
CA GLU A 192 14.82 -22.81 2.58
C GLU A 192 14.39 -22.14 1.27
N VAL A 193 13.67 -22.85 0.41
CA VAL A 193 13.13 -22.32 -0.86
C VAL A 193 12.09 -21.22 -0.62
N HIS A 194 11.18 -21.41 0.33
CA HIS A 194 10.17 -20.46 0.76
C HIS A 194 10.82 -19.14 1.21
N ARG A 195 11.87 -19.22 2.04
CA ARG A 195 12.61 -18.02 2.50
C ARG A 195 13.26 -17.31 1.33
N PHE A 196 13.98 -18.05 0.50
CA PHE A 196 14.67 -17.48 -0.66
C PHE A 196 13.71 -16.71 -1.59
N HIS A 197 12.58 -17.32 -1.97
CA HIS A 197 11.65 -16.68 -2.90
C HIS A 197 10.87 -15.52 -2.27
N MET A 198 10.54 -15.57 -0.97
CA MET A 198 9.97 -14.42 -0.27
C MET A 198 10.92 -13.22 -0.29
N MET A 199 12.19 -13.45 0.06
CA MET A 199 13.20 -12.40 0.10
C MET A 199 13.44 -11.77 -1.27
N GLN A 200 13.58 -12.59 -2.31
CA GLN A 200 13.76 -12.10 -3.68
C GLN A 200 12.54 -11.34 -4.19
N TRP A 201 11.32 -11.82 -3.92
CA TRP A 201 10.11 -11.08 -4.28
C TRP A 201 10.05 -9.72 -3.60
N ALA A 202 10.27 -9.68 -2.28
CA ALA A 202 10.24 -8.44 -1.51
C ALA A 202 11.30 -7.45 -1.98
N GLU A 203 12.53 -7.92 -2.26
CA GLU A 203 13.62 -7.10 -2.80
C GLU A 203 13.27 -6.48 -4.16
N ILE A 204 12.84 -7.30 -5.12
CA ILE A 204 12.55 -6.84 -6.49
C ILE A 204 11.41 -5.83 -6.48
N GLU A 205 10.32 -6.14 -5.79
CA GLU A 205 9.09 -5.34 -5.79
C GLU A 205 9.27 -4.02 -5.04
N SER A 206 9.88 -4.05 -3.84
CA SER A 206 10.16 -2.83 -3.06
C SER A 206 11.15 -1.91 -3.78
N ARG A 207 12.16 -2.47 -4.47
CA ARG A 207 13.09 -1.72 -5.30
C ARG A 207 12.41 -1.10 -6.51
N ALA A 208 11.54 -1.84 -7.20
CA ALA A 208 10.78 -1.32 -8.33
C ALA A 208 9.88 -0.15 -7.91
N LEU A 209 9.18 -0.26 -6.78
CA LEU A 209 8.33 0.80 -6.22
C LEU A 209 9.14 2.02 -5.75
N SER A 210 10.33 1.80 -5.19
CA SER A 210 11.25 2.89 -4.81
C SER A 210 11.76 3.66 -6.04
N LEU A 211 12.12 2.95 -7.11
CA LEU A 211 12.48 3.56 -8.39
C LEU A 211 11.30 4.25 -9.07
N GLU A 212 10.08 3.74 -8.91
CA GLU A 212 8.87 4.40 -9.37
C GLU A 212 8.64 5.70 -8.60
N SER A 213 8.76 5.66 -7.27
CA SER A 213 8.64 6.84 -6.39
C SER A 213 9.60 7.95 -6.80
N SER A 214 10.88 7.63 -7.05
CA SER A 214 11.86 8.65 -7.45
C SER A 214 11.53 9.34 -8.77
N LYS A 215 10.86 8.64 -9.70
CA LYS A 215 10.43 9.17 -11.01
C LYS A 215 9.17 10.03 -10.94
N ARG A 216 8.35 9.93 -9.89
CA ARG A 216 7.11 10.74 -9.78
C ARG A 216 7.43 12.22 -9.57
N VAL A 217 6.63 13.10 -10.13
CA VAL A 217 6.81 14.56 -9.95
C VAL A 217 6.16 15.05 -8.66
N LYS A 218 4.96 14.56 -8.35
CA LYS A 218 4.20 15.02 -7.16
C LYS A 218 4.65 14.27 -5.92
N VAL A 219 4.94 15.01 -4.84
CA VAL A 219 5.36 14.44 -3.55
C VAL A 219 4.32 13.44 -2.98
N ALA A 220 3.02 13.70 -3.15
CA ALA A 220 1.97 12.77 -2.72
C ALA A 220 2.07 11.39 -3.43
N GLU A 221 2.34 11.39 -4.73
CA GLU A 221 2.53 10.16 -5.51
C GLU A 221 3.85 9.45 -5.12
N LYS A 222 4.89 10.21 -4.73
CA LYS A 222 6.13 9.65 -4.17
C LYS A 222 5.87 8.91 -2.85
N ILE A 223 5.14 9.55 -1.94
CA ILE A 223 4.77 8.98 -0.63
C ILE A 223 3.93 7.73 -0.82
N GLU A 224 2.93 7.76 -1.71
CA GLU A 224 2.09 6.59 -2.01
C GLU A 224 2.90 5.40 -2.53
N SER A 225 3.81 5.62 -3.49
CA SER A 225 4.67 4.55 -4.00
C SER A 225 5.67 4.02 -2.96
N ALA A 226 6.24 4.88 -2.11
CA ALA A 226 7.10 4.45 -1.02
C ALA A 226 6.31 3.68 0.06
N GLY A 227 5.08 4.10 0.36
CA GLY A 227 4.18 3.38 1.26
C GLY A 227 3.85 1.96 0.76
N ARG A 228 3.57 1.82 -0.54
CA ARG A 228 3.40 0.48 -1.15
C ARG A 228 4.66 -0.37 -1.01
N ALA A 229 5.86 0.21 -1.09
CA ALA A 229 7.10 -0.53 -0.89
C ALA A 229 7.21 -1.03 0.56
N VAL A 230 6.80 -0.23 1.55
CA VAL A 230 6.71 -0.65 2.96
C VAL A 230 5.73 -1.80 3.12
N ASP A 231 4.55 -1.74 2.50
CA ASP A 231 3.55 -2.82 2.58
C ASP A 231 4.10 -4.16 2.10
N ILE A 232 4.94 -4.17 1.05
CA ILE A 232 5.62 -5.37 0.57
C ILE A 232 6.61 -5.92 1.59
N VAL A 233 7.41 -5.05 2.20
CA VAL A 233 8.38 -5.45 3.23
C VAL A 233 7.67 -5.95 4.49
N ASP A 234 6.58 -5.30 4.91
CA ASP A 234 5.74 -5.72 6.03
C ASP A 234 5.08 -7.08 5.76
N ALA A 235 4.64 -7.33 4.52
CA ALA A 235 4.14 -8.65 4.12
C ALA A 235 5.22 -9.72 4.26
N ALA A 236 6.47 -9.43 3.89
CA ALA A 236 7.58 -10.37 4.06
C ALA A 236 7.96 -10.58 5.54
N LEU A 237 8.00 -9.51 6.35
CA LEU A 237 8.25 -9.57 7.79
C LEU A 237 7.19 -10.37 8.55
N SER A 238 5.95 -10.41 8.05
CA SER A 238 4.91 -11.26 8.65
C SER A 238 5.23 -12.76 8.62
N HIS A 239 6.05 -13.19 7.64
CA HIS A 239 6.55 -14.56 7.53
C HIS A 239 7.94 -14.74 8.15
N TYR A 240 8.78 -13.70 8.11
CA TYR A 240 10.17 -13.71 8.57
C TYR A 240 10.47 -12.47 9.44
N PRO A 241 9.97 -12.43 10.68
CA PRO A 241 10.04 -11.22 11.52
C PRO A 241 11.45 -10.84 11.95
N ASP A 242 12.35 -11.83 12.06
CA ASP A 242 13.72 -11.64 12.54
C ASP A 242 14.73 -11.43 11.40
N GLU A 243 14.27 -11.21 10.17
CA GLU A 243 15.15 -11.07 9.02
C GLU A 243 15.78 -9.66 8.97
N PRO A 244 17.10 -9.52 9.20
CA PRO A 244 17.73 -8.22 9.36
C PRO A 244 17.62 -7.35 8.10
N ALA A 245 17.74 -7.95 6.91
CA ALA A 245 17.65 -7.23 5.65
C ALA A 245 16.26 -6.61 5.42
N LEU A 246 15.19 -7.27 5.87
CA LEU A 246 13.83 -6.72 5.78
C LEU A 246 13.61 -5.60 6.80
N ILE A 247 14.10 -5.78 8.03
CA ILE A 247 14.02 -4.75 9.09
C ILE A 247 14.74 -3.47 8.64
N GLU A 248 15.95 -3.61 8.10
CA GLU A 248 16.73 -2.50 7.55
C GLU A 248 15.99 -1.82 6.40
N SER A 249 15.51 -2.60 5.42
CA SER A 249 14.75 -2.07 4.28
C SER A 249 13.50 -1.30 4.72
N ARG A 250 12.77 -1.81 5.71
CA ARG A 250 11.59 -1.15 6.29
C ARG A 250 11.95 0.19 6.93
N THR A 251 13.03 0.23 7.72
CA THR A 251 13.52 1.45 8.38
C THR A 251 13.90 2.51 7.35
N VAL A 252 14.70 2.14 6.34
CA VAL A 252 15.10 3.07 5.27
C VAL A 252 13.89 3.61 4.50
N LEU A 253 12.91 2.76 4.17
CA LEU A 253 11.70 3.21 3.49
C LEU A 253 10.85 4.15 4.37
N ALA A 254 10.76 3.89 5.67
CA ALA A 254 10.06 4.76 6.61
C ALA A 254 10.74 6.13 6.76
N GLU A 255 12.08 6.18 6.77
CA GLU A 255 12.86 7.42 6.76
C GLU A 255 12.63 8.21 5.47
N VAL A 256 12.60 7.54 4.31
CA VAL A 256 12.30 8.18 3.01
C VAL A 256 10.91 8.80 3.02
N ILE A 257 9.89 8.09 3.52
CA ILE A 257 8.52 8.62 3.64
C ILE A 257 8.51 9.86 4.54
N SER A 258 9.12 9.77 5.72
CA SER A 258 9.19 10.88 6.68
C SER A 258 9.88 12.11 6.07
N SER A 259 10.95 11.90 5.30
CA SER A 259 11.68 12.98 4.62
C SER A 259 10.83 13.67 3.55
N LEU A 260 10.09 12.89 2.76
CA LEU A 260 9.15 13.41 1.76
C LEU A 260 8.00 14.20 2.41
N GLU A 261 7.48 13.74 3.55
CA GLU A 261 6.43 14.44 4.31
C GLU A 261 6.91 15.77 4.87
N VAL A 262 8.09 15.78 5.52
CA VAL A 262 8.74 17.01 6.01
C VAL A 262 8.94 18.00 4.86
N SER A 263 9.49 17.54 3.73
CA SER A 263 9.68 18.38 2.54
C SER A 263 8.34 18.96 2.03
N SER A 264 7.29 18.14 1.97
CA SER A 264 5.94 18.59 1.56
C SER A 264 5.37 19.65 2.50
N LEU A 265 5.56 19.50 3.81
CA LEU A 265 5.08 20.44 4.81
C LEU A 265 5.84 21.77 4.76
N VAL A 266 7.16 21.71 4.61
CA VAL A 266 8.02 22.91 4.40
C VAL A 266 7.57 23.66 3.16
N GLU A 267 7.36 22.97 2.03
CA GLU A 267 6.90 23.62 0.80
C GLU A 267 5.52 24.28 0.97
N LYS A 268 4.60 23.61 1.69
CA LYS A 268 3.28 24.20 2.04
C LYS A 268 3.42 25.41 2.95
N ALA A 269 4.36 25.39 3.88
CA ALA A 269 4.65 26.50 4.78
C ALA A 269 5.17 27.72 3.99
N GLU A 270 6.19 27.52 3.16
CA GLU A 270 6.78 28.56 2.30
C GLU A 270 5.73 29.15 1.34
N ARG A 271 4.86 28.31 0.76
CA ARG A 271 3.74 28.79 -0.09
C ARG A 271 2.71 29.60 0.69
N ALA A 272 2.43 29.26 1.95
CA ALA A 272 1.52 30.01 2.81
C ALA A 272 2.14 31.36 3.23
N GLU A 273 3.44 31.37 3.54
CA GLU A 273 4.20 32.57 3.87
C GLU A 273 4.23 33.55 2.70
N LYS A 274 4.51 33.09 1.47
CA LYS A 274 4.47 33.91 0.24
C LYS A 274 3.12 34.57 -0.01
N ARG A 275 2.04 34.02 0.56
CA ARG A 275 0.68 34.58 0.50
C ARG A 275 0.34 35.41 1.75
N SER A 276 1.34 35.80 2.52
CA SER A 276 1.23 36.54 3.78
C SER A 276 0.38 35.85 4.85
N ASN A 277 0.18 34.54 4.76
CA ASN A 277 -0.58 33.78 5.76
C ASN A 277 0.38 33.15 6.79
N LEU A 278 0.97 34.00 7.62
CA LEU A 278 2.01 33.62 8.59
C LEU A 278 1.53 32.56 9.59
N LYS A 279 0.30 32.68 10.09
CA LYS A 279 -0.30 31.70 11.01
C LYS A 279 -0.34 30.30 10.39
N ARG A 280 -0.73 30.20 9.13
CA ARG A 280 -0.79 28.90 8.42
C ARG A 280 0.60 28.36 8.10
N ALA A 281 1.55 29.23 7.73
CA ALA A 281 2.94 28.84 7.54
C ALA A 281 3.52 28.23 8.83
N LEU A 282 3.29 28.89 9.97
CA LEU A 282 3.73 28.43 11.29
C LEU A 282 3.17 27.05 11.66
N VAL A 283 1.89 26.79 11.39
CA VAL A 283 1.27 25.46 11.61
C VAL A 283 1.97 24.38 10.80
N HIS A 284 2.29 24.66 9.53
CA HIS A 284 2.98 23.69 8.68
C HIS A 284 4.42 23.43 9.12
N TYR A 285 5.18 24.47 9.51
CA TYR A 285 6.53 24.30 10.05
C TYR A 285 6.55 23.54 11.38
N ARG A 286 5.64 23.84 12.31
CA ARG A 286 5.55 23.10 13.59
C ARG A 286 5.20 21.64 13.37
N HIS A 287 4.34 21.33 12.39
CA HIS A 287 4.05 19.95 12.02
C HIS A 287 5.29 19.25 11.44
N ALA A 288 6.03 19.93 10.55
CA ALA A 288 7.28 19.40 10.01
C ALA A 288 8.32 19.14 11.12
N LEU A 289 8.45 20.06 12.07
CA LEU A 289 9.35 19.91 13.23
C LEU A 289 8.97 18.69 14.08
N GLY A 290 7.68 18.47 14.31
CA GLY A 290 7.18 17.31 15.04
C GLY A 290 7.60 16.00 14.38
N LEU A 291 7.48 15.89 13.04
CA LEU A 291 7.94 14.71 12.30
C LEU A 291 9.45 14.51 12.40
N VAL A 292 10.24 15.58 12.32
CA VAL A 292 11.70 15.52 12.50
C VAL A 292 12.05 14.98 13.89
N GLN A 293 11.38 15.48 14.94
CA GLN A 293 11.63 15.03 16.33
C GLN A 293 11.25 13.57 16.58
N THR A 294 10.18 13.07 15.95
CA THR A 294 9.71 11.70 16.18
C THR A 294 10.40 10.66 15.30
N GLY A 295 10.76 11.02 14.06
CA GLY A 295 11.23 10.08 13.05
C GLY A 295 12.75 10.00 12.90
N PHE A 296 13.49 11.05 13.30
CA PHE A 296 14.89 11.25 12.94
C PHE A 296 15.81 11.35 14.17
N ALA A 297 15.51 10.57 15.20
CA ALA A 297 16.27 10.60 16.44
C ALA A 297 17.67 9.99 16.27
N GLY A 298 18.64 10.79 15.84
CA GLY A 298 20.04 10.59 16.23
C GLY A 298 21.12 10.54 15.14
N THR A 299 20.82 10.81 13.86
CA THR A 299 21.90 10.89 12.86
C THR A 299 22.40 12.34 12.69
N GLU A 300 23.69 12.53 12.37
CA GLU A 300 24.26 13.88 12.19
C GLU A 300 23.62 14.66 11.04
N ASP A 301 23.12 13.95 10.02
CA ASP A 301 22.50 14.53 8.83
C ASP A 301 21.15 15.21 9.15
N ASP A 302 20.53 14.85 10.27
CA ASP A 302 19.20 15.32 10.69
C ASP A 302 19.22 16.67 11.40
N ARG A 303 20.40 17.14 11.84
CA ARG A 303 20.53 18.42 12.56
C ARG A 303 20.21 19.62 11.66
N ALA A 304 20.61 19.57 10.40
CA ALA A 304 20.45 20.71 9.50
C ALA A 304 18.97 21.02 9.18
N PRO A 305 18.10 20.05 8.81
CA PRO A 305 16.67 20.30 8.67
C PRO A 305 16.01 20.82 9.96
N TYR A 306 16.37 20.23 11.10
CA TYR A 306 15.85 20.64 12.41
C TYR A 306 16.16 22.11 12.74
N GLU A 307 17.43 22.51 12.63
CA GLU A 307 17.87 23.88 12.90
C GLU A 307 17.27 24.87 11.93
N ARG A 308 17.15 24.49 10.64
CA ARG A 308 16.48 25.32 9.64
C ARG A 308 15.02 25.57 10.01
N ILE A 309 14.24 24.52 10.28
CA ILE A 309 12.82 24.64 10.61
C ILE A 309 12.62 25.44 11.90
N THR A 310 13.45 25.20 12.91
CA THR A 310 13.39 25.92 14.19
C THR A 310 13.65 27.43 14.02
N ARG A 311 14.64 27.81 13.22
CA ARG A 311 14.91 29.22 12.90
C ARG A 311 13.75 29.88 12.16
N GLU A 312 13.13 29.19 11.21
CA GLU A 312 11.98 29.71 10.48
C GLU A 312 10.75 29.91 11.38
N ILE A 313 10.51 29.00 12.31
CA ILE A 313 9.45 29.13 13.32
C ILE A 313 9.67 30.41 14.16
N ALA A 314 10.87 30.59 14.71
CA ALA A 314 11.20 31.77 15.52
C ALA A 314 11.07 33.08 14.73
N ARG A 315 11.46 33.08 13.45
CA ARG A 315 11.29 34.24 12.54
C ARG A 315 9.81 34.58 12.33
N LEU A 316 8.96 33.59 12.09
CA LEU A 316 7.54 33.81 11.86
C LEU A 316 6.80 34.25 13.14
N GLU A 317 7.23 33.76 14.30
CA GLU A 317 6.70 34.18 15.60
C GLU A 317 6.99 35.66 15.88
N SER A 318 8.23 36.11 15.66
CA SER A 318 8.57 37.54 15.85
C SER A 318 7.83 38.46 14.88
N MET A 319 7.60 38.02 13.63
CA MET A 319 6.78 38.77 12.66
C MET A 319 5.30 38.85 13.07
N LEU A 320 4.79 37.84 13.79
CA LEU A 320 3.40 37.80 14.27
C LEU A 320 3.18 38.62 15.54
N GLU A 321 4.18 38.70 16.41
CA GLU A 321 4.15 39.51 17.63
C GLU A 321 4.20 41.02 17.34
N GLY A 322 4.69 41.40 16.14
CA GLY A 322 4.82 42.78 15.71
C GLY A 322 5.91 43.53 16.49
N PRO A 323 6.31 44.75 16.07
CA PRO A 323 7.10 45.60 16.94
C PRO A 323 6.21 45.92 18.16
N THR A 324 6.54 45.32 19.30
CA THR A 324 5.93 45.66 20.59
C THR A 324 5.91 47.17 20.71
N SER A 325 4.71 47.76 20.76
CA SER A 325 4.44 49.19 20.90
C SER A 325 4.82 49.70 22.30
N GLU A 326 5.97 49.29 22.81
CA GLU A 326 6.52 49.71 24.10
C GLU A 326 7.31 51.02 24.00
N THR A 327 7.36 51.66 22.83
CA THR A 327 8.03 52.96 22.63
C THR A 327 7.14 54.20 22.75
N GLU A 328 5.86 54.08 23.12
CA GLU A 328 4.92 55.22 23.13
C GLU A 328 4.40 55.64 24.53
N VAL A 329 5.12 55.31 25.62
CA VAL A 329 4.84 55.88 26.95
C VAL A 329 6.15 56.28 27.66
N ARG A 330 6.89 57.20 27.04
CA ARG A 330 7.91 58.02 27.71
C ARG A 330 7.91 59.38 27.02
N ASP A 331 6.92 60.19 27.37
CA ASP A 331 6.95 61.67 27.33
C ASP A 331 5.54 62.20 27.62
N VAL A 332 5.13 62.15 28.90
CA VAL A 332 4.23 63.14 29.53
C VAL A 332 4.69 63.32 30.97
#